data_AF-A0A735N1Y1-F1
#
_entry.id   AF-A0A735N1Y1-F1
#
_cell.length_a   1.000
_cell.length_b   1.000
_cell.length_c   1.000
_cell.angle_alpha   90.00
_cell.angle_beta   90.00
_cell.angle_gamma   90.00
#
_symmetry.space_group_name_H-M   'P 1'
#
loop_
_entity.id
_entity.type
_entity.pdbx_description
1 polymer ?
#
loop_
_entity_poly.entity_id
_entity_poly.type
_entity_poly.pdbx_seq_one_letter_code
_entity_poly.pdbx_strand_id
1 'polypeptide(L)'
;MNPNLLRVTQRIVERSQQTRKAYLARIEQAKTATVHRSQLACGNLAHGFAACQPEDKASLKSMLRNNIAIITSYNDMLSAHQPYEHYPQIIRQALHSVNAVGQVAGGVPAMCDGVTQGQDGMELSLLSREVIAMSAAVGLSHNMFDGTLFLGVCDKIVPGLAMAALSFGHLPAIFVPSGPMASGLPNKEKVRIRQLYAEGKVDRMALLESEAASYHAPGTCTFYGTANTNQMVVEFMGMQLPGSSFVHPDAPLREALTAAAARQVTRLTGNGNTWMPLGKMIDEKVVVNGIVALLATGGSTNHTMHLVAMARAAGILINWDDFSDLSEVVPLMARLYPNGPADINHFQAAGGVPVLMRELLNAGLLHEDVNTVAGFGLKRYTLEPWLNNGELDWREGAERSLDNDVIASFDKPFSPHGGTKVLSGNLGRAVMKTSAVPVENQIIEAPAMVFESQHDVLPAFDAGLLDRDCVVVVRHQGPKANGMPELHKLMPPLGVLLDRRFKIALVTDGRLSGASGKVPSAIHVTPEAYDGGLLAKVRDGDIIRVNGQTGELTLLVDEAELAARQPHIPDLSASRVGTGRELFGALREKLSGAEQGATCITF
;
A
#
# COMPACT_ATOMS: atom_id res chain seq x y z
N MET A 1 -3.50 4.53 -27.01
CA MET A 1 -2.65 4.22 -25.84
C MET A 1 -1.46 5.16 -25.83
N ASN A 2 -1.06 5.65 -24.65
CA ASN A 2 0.01 6.63 -24.50
C ASN A 2 1.41 5.99 -24.80
N PRO A 3 2.23 6.59 -25.68
CA PRO A 3 3.54 6.03 -26.03
C PRO A 3 4.54 5.88 -24.87
N ASN A 4 4.53 6.81 -23.91
CA ASN A 4 5.44 6.74 -22.76
C ASN A 4 5.07 5.61 -21.81
N LEU A 5 3.76 5.39 -21.60
CA LEU A 5 3.28 4.24 -20.83
C LEU A 5 3.70 2.92 -21.48
N LEU A 6 3.56 2.80 -22.80
CA LEU A 6 4.02 1.62 -23.54
C LEU A 6 5.53 1.43 -23.43
N ARG A 7 6.32 2.51 -23.55
CA ARG A 7 7.79 2.48 -23.38
C ARG A 7 8.20 1.98 -21.99
N VAL A 8 7.58 2.50 -20.93
CA VAL A 8 7.87 2.05 -19.55
C VAL A 8 7.47 0.59 -19.38
N THR A 9 6.30 0.20 -19.89
CA THR A 9 5.84 -1.20 -19.84
C THR A 9 6.84 -2.14 -20.53
N GLN A 10 7.30 -1.79 -21.73
CA GLN A 10 8.27 -2.58 -22.48
C GLN A 10 9.62 -2.69 -21.75
N ARG A 11 10.10 -1.59 -21.14
CA ARG A 11 11.31 -1.59 -20.31
C ARG A 11 11.17 -2.55 -19.11
N ILE A 12 10.00 -2.59 -18.48
CA ILE A 12 9.71 -3.53 -17.37
C ILE A 12 9.72 -4.97 -17.88
N VAL A 13 9.08 -5.26 -19.02
CA VAL A 13 9.07 -6.59 -19.65
C VAL A 13 10.48 -7.08 -19.95
N GLU A 14 11.31 -6.24 -20.57
CA GLU A 14 12.70 -6.57 -20.91
C GLU A 14 13.53 -6.85 -19.66
N ARG A 15 13.45 -5.97 -18.65
CA ARG A 15 14.16 -6.14 -17.38
C ARG A 15 13.70 -7.38 -16.61
N SER A 16 12.43 -7.77 -16.76
CA SER A 16 11.82 -8.89 -16.03
C SER A 16 11.89 -10.22 -16.77
N GLN A 17 12.36 -10.25 -18.03
CA GLN A 17 12.18 -11.40 -18.92
C GLN A 17 12.63 -12.73 -18.29
N GLN A 18 13.82 -12.76 -17.67
CA GLN A 18 14.37 -13.97 -17.06
C GLN A 18 13.61 -14.36 -15.78
N THR A 19 13.40 -13.42 -14.87
CA THR A 19 12.74 -13.65 -13.58
C THR A 19 11.27 -14.04 -13.76
N ARG A 20 10.57 -13.37 -14.69
CA ARG A 20 9.17 -13.64 -15.01
C ARG A 20 8.99 -15.00 -15.67
N LYS A 21 9.88 -15.38 -16.60
CA LYS A 21 9.88 -16.72 -17.21
C LYS A 21 10.08 -17.81 -16.17
N ALA A 22 11.04 -17.64 -15.25
CA ALA A 22 11.29 -18.58 -14.17
C ALA A 22 10.08 -18.70 -13.23
N TYR A 23 9.48 -17.57 -12.85
CA TYR A 23 8.27 -17.53 -12.04
C TYR A 23 7.11 -18.28 -12.70
N LEU A 24 6.79 -17.97 -13.96
CA LEU A 24 5.69 -18.63 -14.68
C LEU A 24 5.93 -20.13 -14.87
N ALA A 25 7.18 -20.56 -15.07
CA ALA A 25 7.52 -21.98 -15.10
C ALA A 25 7.22 -22.67 -13.76
N ARG A 26 7.54 -22.03 -12.62
CA ARG A 26 7.18 -22.52 -11.28
C ARG A 26 5.67 -22.61 -11.10
N ILE A 27 4.91 -21.63 -11.59
CA ILE A 27 3.45 -21.62 -11.53
C ILE A 27 2.84 -22.77 -12.35
N GLU A 28 3.35 -23.00 -13.57
CA GLU A 28 2.89 -24.13 -14.39
C GLU A 28 3.26 -25.49 -13.80
N GLN A 29 4.43 -25.62 -13.17
CA GLN A 29 4.84 -26.85 -12.48
C GLN A 29 3.96 -27.16 -11.26
N ALA A 30 3.49 -26.13 -10.56
CA ALA A 30 2.59 -26.28 -9.42
C ALA A 30 1.13 -26.56 -9.83
N LYS A 31 0.79 -26.44 -11.12
CA LYS A 31 -0.55 -26.74 -11.63
C LYS A 31 -0.91 -28.21 -11.43
N THR A 32 -2.15 -28.45 -11.03
CA THR A 32 -2.76 -29.78 -10.92
C THR A 32 -3.82 -30.00 -11.99
N ALA A 33 -4.00 -31.27 -12.38
CA ALA A 33 -5.06 -31.68 -13.31
C ALA A 33 -6.41 -31.91 -12.63
N THR A 34 -6.43 -31.94 -11.30
CA THR A 34 -7.61 -32.15 -10.44
C THR A 34 -7.53 -31.21 -9.23
N VAL A 35 -8.31 -31.45 -8.18
CA VAL A 35 -8.09 -30.77 -6.89
C VAL A 35 -6.67 -31.01 -6.36
N HIS A 36 -6.06 -30.01 -5.72
CA HIS A 36 -4.67 -30.11 -5.22
C HIS A 36 -4.50 -31.19 -4.15
N ARG A 37 -5.49 -31.31 -3.26
CA ARG A 37 -5.45 -32.25 -2.14
C ARG A 37 -5.42 -33.73 -2.57
N SER A 38 -5.68 -34.07 -3.84
CA SER A 38 -5.62 -35.46 -4.32
C SER A 38 -4.21 -36.06 -4.24
N GLN A 39 -3.19 -35.21 -4.15
CA GLN A 39 -1.78 -35.61 -3.99
C GLN A 39 -1.41 -35.96 -2.54
N LEU A 40 -2.28 -35.68 -1.57
CA LEU A 40 -1.99 -35.87 -0.16
C LEU A 40 -2.31 -37.30 0.30
N ALA A 41 -1.49 -37.81 1.22
CA ALA A 41 -1.74 -39.10 1.86
C ALA A 41 -3.06 -39.08 2.67
N CYS A 42 -3.71 -40.24 2.82
CA CYS A 42 -4.98 -40.36 3.56
C CYS A 42 -4.90 -39.82 5.00
N GLY A 43 -3.75 -39.97 5.66
CA GLY A 43 -3.52 -39.38 6.99
C GLY A 43 -3.60 -37.85 6.97
N ASN A 44 -2.90 -37.20 6.03
CA ASN A 44 -2.92 -35.74 5.87
C ASN A 44 -4.34 -35.23 5.58
N LEU A 45 -5.05 -35.92 4.69
CA LEU A 45 -6.45 -35.62 4.37
C LEU A 45 -7.33 -35.74 5.61
N ALA A 46 -7.17 -36.80 6.41
CA ALA A 46 -7.92 -37.02 7.63
C ALA A 46 -7.74 -35.87 8.63
N HIS A 47 -6.50 -35.40 8.84
CA HIS A 47 -6.23 -34.22 9.66
C HIS A 47 -6.89 -32.96 9.10
N GLY A 48 -6.75 -32.75 7.80
CA GLY A 48 -7.18 -31.54 7.11
C GLY A 48 -8.69 -31.30 7.07
N PHE A 49 -9.52 -32.35 7.18
CA PHE A 49 -10.97 -32.22 7.26
C PHE A 49 -11.59 -32.79 8.53
N ALA A 50 -10.78 -33.12 9.55
CA ALA A 50 -11.26 -33.75 10.77
C ALA A 50 -12.38 -32.93 11.45
N ALA A 51 -12.18 -31.62 11.54
CA ALA A 51 -13.09 -30.66 12.17
C ALA A 51 -14.20 -30.14 11.24
N CYS A 52 -14.19 -30.53 9.96
CA CYS A 52 -15.25 -30.15 9.03
C CYS A 52 -16.58 -30.80 9.42
N GLN A 53 -17.68 -30.12 9.09
CA GLN A 53 -19.03 -30.68 9.20
C GLN A 53 -19.15 -31.96 8.35
N PRO A 54 -20.08 -32.89 8.68
CA PRO A 54 -20.19 -34.17 7.98
C PRO A 54 -20.31 -34.04 6.45
N GLU A 55 -21.06 -33.07 5.95
CA GLU A 55 -21.24 -32.82 4.52
C GLU A 55 -19.96 -32.29 3.84
N ASP A 56 -19.25 -31.36 4.49
CA ASP A 56 -17.96 -30.86 4.02
C ASP A 56 -16.92 -31.98 4.00
N LYS A 57 -16.90 -32.83 5.02
CA LYS A 57 -16.01 -33.99 5.09
C LYS A 57 -16.29 -34.98 3.96
N ALA A 58 -17.56 -35.27 3.67
CA ALA A 58 -17.94 -36.11 2.54
C ALA A 58 -17.53 -35.46 1.19
N SER A 59 -17.77 -34.16 1.05
CA SER A 59 -17.39 -33.36 -0.12
C SER A 59 -15.88 -33.39 -0.37
N LEU A 60 -15.07 -33.17 0.65
CA LEU A 60 -13.62 -33.13 0.53
C LEU A 60 -13.03 -34.52 0.20
N LYS A 61 -13.59 -35.60 0.77
CA LYS A 61 -13.20 -36.98 0.46
C LYS A 61 -13.43 -37.38 -1.00
N SER A 62 -14.44 -36.81 -1.65
CA SER A 62 -14.76 -37.14 -3.05
C SER A 62 -13.67 -36.75 -4.05
N MET A 63 -12.76 -35.84 -3.69
CA MET A 63 -11.75 -35.23 -4.58
C MET A 63 -12.32 -34.51 -5.81
N LEU A 64 -13.63 -34.24 -5.84
CA LEU A 64 -14.28 -33.56 -6.96
C LEU A 64 -14.55 -32.07 -6.68
N ARG A 65 -14.84 -31.73 -5.42
CA ARG A 65 -15.25 -30.38 -5.03
C ARG A 65 -14.07 -29.48 -4.70
N ASN A 66 -14.15 -28.21 -5.08
CA ASN A 66 -13.13 -27.21 -4.73
C ASN A 66 -13.11 -26.97 -3.21
N ASN A 67 -11.91 -26.81 -2.66
CA ASN A 67 -11.67 -26.35 -1.29
C ASN A 67 -10.99 -24.99 -1.32
N ILE A 68 -11.65 -23.96 -0.80
CA ILE A 68 -11.17 -22.58 -0.86
C ILE A 68 -10.56 -22.19 0.50
N ALA A 69 -9.31 -21.74 0.46
CA ALA A 69 -8.64 -21.16 1.62
C ALA A 69 -9.20 -19.79 1.93
N ILE A 70 -9.43 -19.51 3.21
CA ILE A 70 -9.71 -18.18 3.73
C ILE A 70 -8.51 -17.79 4.59
N ILE A 71 -7.78 -16.77 4.18
CA ILE A 71 -6.72 -16.14 4.97
C ILE A 71 -7.30 -14.86 5.55
N THR A 72 -7.41 -14.80 6.88
CA THR A 72 -8.05 -13.68 7.56
C THR A 72 -7.06 -12.89 8.40
N SER A 73 -7.18 -11.58 8.34
CA SER A 73 -6.51 -10.64 9.24
C SER A 73 -7.49 -10.10 10.28
N TYR A 74 -8.47 -10.91 10.71
CA TYR A 74 -9.42 -10.54 11.75
C TYR A 74 -8.70 -10.12 13.05
N ASN A 75 -9.15 -9.00 13.59
CA ASN A 75 -8.70 -8.44 14.85
C ASN A 75 -9.85 -7.56 15.39
N ASP A 76 -10.28 -7.84 16.61
CA ASP A 76 -11.41 -7.17 17.28
C ASP A 76 -11.11 -5.72 17.66
N MET A 77 -9.85 -5.41 18.02
CA MET A 77 -9.37 -4.08 18.37
C MET A 77 -9.37 -3.11 17.18
N LEU A 78 -9.06 -3.60 15.98
CA LEU A 78 -8.84 -2.73 14.81
C LEU A 78 -10.12 -2.54 14.01
N SER A 79 -10.64 -1.30 13.96
CA SER A 79 -11.90 -0.97 13.27
C SER A 79 -11.99 -1.52 11.84
N ALA A 80 -10.88 -1.49 11.10
CA ALA A 80 -10.83 -1.95 9.70
C ALA A 80 -10.91 -3.47 9.53
N HIS A 81 -10.60 -4.23 10.58
CA HIS A 81 -10.47 -5.69 10.56
C HIS A 81 -11.48 -6.42 11.44
N GLN A 82 -12.07 -5.73 12.41
CA GLN A 82 -13.18 -6.26 13.21
C GLN A 82 -14.33 -6.79 12.34
N PRO A 83 -14.73 -6.15 11.21
CA PRO A 83 -15.80 -6.67 10.36
C PRO A 83 -15.58 -8.11 9.86
N TYR A 84 -14.33 -8.58 9.80
CA TYR A 84 -14.03 -9.94 9.33
C TYR A 84 -14.47 -11.05 10.28
N GLU A 85 -14.97 -10.75 11.48
CA GLU A 85 -15.47 -11.75 12.45
C GLU A 85 -16.49 -12.71 11.82
N HIS A 86 -17.39 -12.18 10.99
CA HIS A 86 -18.52 -12.93 10.43
C HIS A 86 -18.34 -13.31 8.95
N TYR A 87 -17.28 -12.83 8.30
CA TYR A 87 -17.04 -13.07 6.87
C TYR A 87 -16.83 -14.56 6.56
N PRO A 88 -16.07 -15.35 7.36
CA PRO A 88 -15.92 -16.78 7.10
C PRO A 88 -17.24 -17.54 7.04
N GLN A 89 -18.26 -17.15 7.80
CA GLN A 89 -19.59 -17.76 7.79
C GLN A 89 -20.32 -17.45 6.48
N ILE A 90 -20.36 -16.17 6.08
CA ILE A 90 -20.95 -15.70 4.81
C ILE A 90 -20.29 -16.42 3.63
N ILE A 91 -18.95 -16.49 3.63
CA ILE A 91 -18.16 -17.14 2.58
C ILE A 91 -18.49 -18.64 2.49
N ARG A 92 -18.55 -19.37 3.61
CA ARG A 92 -18.89 -20.79 3.60
C ARG A 92 -20.27 -21.05 3.02
N GLN A 93 -21.27 -20.28 3.43
CA GLN A 93 -22.63 -20.38 2.90
C GLN A 93 -22.66 -20.15 1.38
N ALA A 94 -21.95 -19.12 0.91
CA ALA A 94 -21.84 -18.83 -0.52
C ALA A 94 -21.12 -19.94 -1.30
N LEU A 95 -20.08 -20.56 -0.74
CA LEU A 95 -19.38 -21.69 -1.36
C LEU A 95 -20.24 -22.95 -1.42
N HIS A 96 -21.00 -23.23 -0.38
CA HIS A 96 -21.95 -24.35 -0.36
C HIS A 96 -23.00 -24.24 -1.46
N SER A 97 -23.49 -23.03 -1.74
CA SER A 97 -24.46 -22.78 -2.83
C SER A 97 -23.93 -23.14 -4.23
N VAL A 98 -22.61 -23.29 -4.39
CA VAL A 98 -21.94 -23.67 -5.65
C VAL A 98 -21.13 -24.97 -5.51
N ASN A 99 -21.49 -25.84 -4.57
CA ASN A 99 -20.85 -27.14 -4.32
C ASN A 99 -19.34 -27.06 -4.02
N ALA A 100 -18.88 -26.01 -3.35
CA ALA A 100 -17.52 -25.84 -2.87
C ALA A 100 -17.47 -25.79 -1.34
N VAL A 101 -16.29 -26.03 -0.77
CA VAL A 101 -16.03 -25.98 0.68
C VAL A 101 -15.10 -24.82 0.97
N GLY A 102 -15.33 -24.09 2.06
CA GLY A 102 -14.47 -23.01 2.53
C GLY A 102 -13.88 -23.30 3.91
N GLN A 103 -12.57 -23.16 4.05
CA GLN A 103 -11.88 -23.35 5.32
C GLN A 103 -10.98 -22.16 5.63
N VAL A 104 -10.99 -21.73 6.90
CA VAL A 104 -9.99 -20.77 7.37
C VAL A 104 -8.66 -21.51 7.43
N ALA A 105 -7.78 -21.19 6.50
CA ALA A 105 -6.47 -21.83 6.35
C ALA A 105 -5.45 -21.23 7.32
N GLY A 106 -5.64 -19.97 7.72
CA GLY A 106 -4.79 -19.31 8.69
C GLY A 106 -5.26 -17.90 9.03
N GLY A 107 -4.83 -17.44 10.20
CA GLY A 107 -4.87 -16.04 10.59
C GLY A 107 -3.52 -15.38 10.32
N VAL A 108 -3.52 -14.15 9.83
CA VAL A 108 -2.33 -13.30 9.76
C VAL A 108 -2.45 -12.16 10.77
N PRO A 109 -1.33 -11.66 11.34
CA PRO A 109 -1.41 -10.54 12.27
C PRO A 109 -1.94 -9.29 11.56
N ALA A 110 -2.76 -8.52 12.26
CA ALA A 110 -3.23 -7.22 11.81
C ALA A 110 -2.62 -6.15 12.73
N MET A 111 -1.69 -5.35 12.19
CA MET A 111 -1.19 -4.14 12.84
C MET A 111 -1.90 -2.93 12.24
N CYS A 112 -2.21 -1.94 13.08
CA CYS A 112 -2.69 -0.64 12.64
C CYS A 112 -1.63 0.42 12.89
N ASP A 113 -1.15 1.04 11.82
CA ASP A 113 -0.20 2.15 11.91
C ASP A 113 -0.80 3.32 12.71
N GLY A 114 -2.11 3.56 12.63
CA GLY A 114 -2.79 4.58 13.43
C GLY A 114 -2.69 4.35 14.95
N VAL A 115 -2.57 3.10 15.40
CA VAL A 115 -2.38 2.77 16.83
C VAL A 115 -0.92 2.93 17.25
N THR A 116 0.03 2.60 16.38
CA THR A 116 1.47 2.61 16.69
C THR A 116 2.18 3.92 16.36
N GLN A 117 1.52 4.85 15.67
CA GLN A 117 2.09 6.14 15.25
C GLN A 117 2.74 6.91 16.40
N GLY A 118 4.03 7.24 16.22
CA GLY A 118 4.82 7.98 17.20
C GLY A 118 5.21 7.18 18.45
N GLN A 119 5.00 5.86 18.45
CA GLN A 119 5.37 4.91 19.50
C GLN A 119 6.39 3.89 18.97
N ASP A 120 7.09 3.21 19.87
CA ASP A 120 8.10 2.19 19.56
C ASP A 120 7.58 1.07 18.64
N GLY A 121 6.30 0.71 18.75
CA GLY A 121 5.68 -0.31 17.89
C GLY A 121 5.70 0.03 16.39
N MET A 122 5.87 1.29 16.02
CA MET A 122 5.97 1.71 14.61
C MET A 122 7.22 1.14 13.91
N GLU A 123 8.28 0.84 14.67
CA GLU A 123 9.50 0.18 14.17
C GLU A 123 9.23 -1.27 13.70
N LEU A 124 8.07 -1.85 14.04
CA LEU A 124 7.63 -3.16 13.57
C LEU A 124 6.63 -3.08 12.41
N SER A 125 6.15 -1.87 12.04
CA SER A 125 5.15 -1.69 10.99
C SER A 125 5.58 -2.31 9.67
N LEU A 126 6.70 -1.88 9.09
CA LEU A 126 7.14 -2.42 7.80
C LEU A 126 7.45 -3.92 7.87
N LEU A 127 8.09 -4.36 8.95
CA LEU A 127 8.42 -5.76 9.21
C LEU A 127 7.18 -6.66 9.30
N SER A 128 6.04 -6.12 9.76
CA SER A 128 4.78 -6.87 9.81
C SER A 128 4.32 -7.34 8.42
N ARG A 129 4.65 -6.61 7.35
CA ARG A 129 4.38 -7.04 5.96
C ARG A 129 5.03 -8.39 5.65
N GLU A 130 6.29 -8.56 6.07
CA GLU A 130 7.05 -9.80 5.85
C GLU A 130 6.45 -10.94 6.69
N VAL A 131 6.11 -10.66 7.95
CA VAL A 131 5.46 -11.64 8.83
C VAL A 131 4.11 -12.07 8.26
N ILE A 132 3.29 -11.15 7.75
CA ILE A 132 2.00 -11.46 7.13
C ILE A 132 2.19 -12.37 5.92
N ALA A 133 3.17 -12.07 5.06
CA ALA A 133 3.50 -12.91 3.92
C ALA A 133 3.90 -14.33 4.36
N MET A 134 4.77 -14.44 5.37
CA MET A 134 5.22 -15.72 5.93
C MET A 134 4.07 -16.48 6.62
N SER A 135 3.23 -15.82 7.40
CA SER A 135 2.08 -16.41 8.10
C SER A 135 1.03 -16.95 7.13
N ALA A 136 0.69 -16.18 6.09
CA ALA A 136 -0.21 -16.65 5.03
C ALA A 136 0.40 -17.86 4.29
N ALA A 137 1.70 -17.85 4.02
CA ALA A 137 2.39 -18.97 3.41
C ALA A 137 2.32 -20.25 4.27
N VAL A 138 2.46 -20.14 5.59
CA VAL A 138 2.27 -21.27 6.52
C VAL A 138 0.87 -21.86 6.39
N GLY A 139 -0.18 -21.02 6.39
CA GLY A 139 -1.56 -21.49 6.25
C GLY A 139 -1.85 -22.15 4.89
N LEU A 140 -1.30 -21.61 3.80
CA LEU A 140 -1.47 -22.18 2.46
C LEU A 140 -0.61 -23.44 2.23
N SER A 141 0.48 -23.61 2.99
CA SER A 141 1.39 -24.76 2.87
C SER A 141 0.74 -26.11 3.18
N HIS A 142 -0.45 -26.13 3.80
CA HIS A 142 -1.26 -27.34 3.93
C HIS A 142 -1.59 -28.00 2.59
N ASN A 143 -1.49 -27.27 1.48
CA ASN A 143 -1.63 -27.78 0.11
C ASN A 143 -2.96 -28.53 -0.14
N MET A 144 -4.02 -28.04 0.51
CA MET A 144 -5.37 -28.63 0.44
C MET A 144 -6.34 -27.84 -0.43
N PHE A 145 -5.90 -26.72 -0.97
CA PHE A 145 -6.77 -25.67 -1.48
C PHE A 145 -6.67 -25.52 -3.00
N ASP A 146 -7.77 -25.13 -3.62
CA ASP A 146 -7.92 -24.97 -5.06
C ASP A 146 -8.08 -23.50 -5.48
N GLY A 147 -8.16 -22.60 -4.49
CA GLY A 147 -8.24 -21.15 -4.63
C GLY A 147 -8.23 -20.49 -3.25
N THR A 148 -8.05 -19.17 -3.21
CA THR A 148 -7.88 -18.44 -1.94
C THR A 148 -8.66 -17.12 -1.92
N LEU A 149 -9.26 -16.81 -0.77
CA LEU A 149 -9.80 -15.50 -0.44
C LEU A 149 -8.93 -14.84 0.62
N PHE A 150 -8.53 -13.60 0.36
CA PHE A 150 -7.69 -12.80 1.24
C PHE A 150 -8.52 -11.69 1.89
N LEU A 151 -8.71 -11.77 3.20
CA LEU A 151 -9.47 -10.79 3.99
C LEU A 151 -8.48 -9.85 4.68
N GLY A 152 -8.22 -8.68 4.10
CA GLY A 152 -7.30 -7.69 4.67
C GLY A 152 -7.28 -6.37 3.91
N VAL A 153 -7.15 -5.25 4.64
CA VAL A 153 -7.29 -3.90 4.08
C VAL A 153 -6.25 -2.88 4.56
N CYS A 154 -5.70 -3.03 5.77
CA CYS A 154 -4.77 -2.04 6.32
C CYS A 154 -3.43 -2.00 5.57
N ASP A 155 -2.65 -0.96 5.87
CA ASP A 155 -1.44 -0.52 5.18
C ASP A 155 -0.50 -1.68 4.77
N LYS A 156 0.04 -2.42 5.75
CA LYS A 156 1.04 -3.47 5.52
C LYS A 156 0.44 -4.83 5.18
N ILE A 157 -0.86 -4.98 5.41
CA ILE A 157 -1.57 -6.25 5.31
C ILE A 157 -1.80 -6.64 3.86
N VAL A 158 -2.35 -5.73 3.06
CA VAL A 158 -2.58 -5.98 1.63
C VAL A 158 -1.30 -6.39 0.89
N PRO A 159 -0.18 -5.64 0.98
CA PRO A 159 1.03 -6.05 0.28
C PRO A 159 1.63 -7.35 0.82
N GLY A 160 1.56 -7.62 2.13
CA GLY A 160 2.00 -8.90 2.69
C GLY A 160 1.17 -10.08 2.18
N LEU A 161 -0.16 -9.92 2.14
CA LEU A 161 -1.07 -10.92 1.57
C LEU A 161 -0.83 -11.10 0.07
N ALA A 162 -0.58 -10.03 -0.69
CA ALA A 162 -0.26 -10.11 -2.11
C ALA A 162 1.06 -10.86 -2.37
N MET A 163 2.10 -10.61 -1.57
CA MET A 163 3.37 -11.36 -1.63
C MET A 163 3.17 -12.86 -1.37
N ALA A 164 2.33 -13.23 -0.39
CA ALA A 164 1.96 -14.62 -0.15
C ALA A 164 1.15 -15.21 -1.30
N ALA A 165 0.12 -14.50 -1.77
CA ALA A 165 -0.73 -14.93 -2.87
C ALA A 165 0.07 -15.22 -4.15
N LEU A 166 1.07 -14.38 -4.44
CA LEU A 166 1.95 -14.54 -5.60
C LEU A 166 2.97 -15.67 -5.41
N SER A 167 3.43 -15.94 -4.18
CA SER A 167 4.21 -17.14 -3.87
C SER A 167 3.43 -18.43 -4.16
N PHE A 168 2.12 -18.42 -3.91
CA PHE A 168 1.16 -19.48 -4.28
C PHE A 168 0.42 -19.15 -5.58
N GLY A 169 1.07 -18.44 -6.51
CA GLY A 169 0.42 -17.85 -7.68
C GLY A 169 -0.17 -18.84 -8.69
N HIS A 170 -0.11 -20.15 -8.45
CA HIS A 170 -0.82 -21.20 -9.20
C HIS A 170 -2.27 -21.36 -8.75
N LEU A 171 -2.63 -20.82 -7.57
CA LEU A 171 -3.99 -20.73 -7.09
C LEU A 171 -4.65 -19.45 -7.64
N PRO A 172 -5.92 -19.51 -8.05
CA PRO A 172 -6.75 -18.32 -8.17
C PRO A 172 -6.90 -17.66 -6.81
N ALA A 173 -6.88 -16.33 -6.79
CA ALA A 173 -6.99 -15.55 -5.56
C ALA A 173 -7.85 -14.31 -5.76
N ILE A 174 -8.69 -13.99 -4.78
CA ILE A 174 -9.49 -12.76 -4.76
C ILE A 174 -9.31 -12.06 -3.42
N PHE A 175 -9.05 -10.75 -3.47
CA PHE A 175 -9.01 -9.88 -2.30
C PHE A 175 -10.43 -9.42 -1.97
N VAL A 176 -10.80 -9.48 -0.69
CA VAL A 176 -12.14 -9.13 -0.22
C VAL A 176 -12.02 -8.01 0.81
N PRO A 177 -12.25 -6.75 0.42
CA PRO A 177 -12.20 -5.63 1.34
C PRO A 177 -13.37 -5.60 2.32
N SER A 178 -13.13 -5.05 3.52
CA SER A 178 -14.19 -4.72 4.49
C SER A 178 -14.89 -3.40 4.16
N GLY A 179 -14.14 -2.43 3.62
CA GLY A 179 -14.63 -1.10 3.25
C GLY A 179 -14.36 0.00 4.29
N PRO A 180 -14.56 1.27 3.91
CA PRO A 180 -14.32 2.41 4.79
C PRO A 180 -15.46 2.61 5.80
N MET A 181 -15.10 3.19 6.95
CA MET A 181 -16.11 3.72 7.86
C MET A 181 -16.82 4.93 7.23
N ALA A 182 -18.00 5.28 7.75
CA ALA A 182 -18.71 6.48 7.34
C ALA A 182 -17.90 7.76 7.63
N SER A 183 -18.22 8.87 6.97
CA SER A 183 -17.55 10.15 7.20
C SER A 183 -17.87 10.69 8.60
N GLY A 184 -16.81 10.97 9.37
CA GLY A 184 -16.90 11.54 10.71
C GLY A 184 -16.58 13.04 10.72
N LEU A 185 -15.84 13.48 11.76
CA LEU A 185 -15.36 14.86 11.84
C LEU A 185 -14.57 15.25 10.57
N PRO A 186 -14.85 16.41 9.95
CA PRO A 186 -14.12 16.87 8.76
C PRO A 186 -12.62 16.96 9.00
N ASN A 187 -11.82 16.48 8.05
CA ASN A 187 -10.35 16.42 8.20
C ASN A 187 -9.70 17.80 8.42
N LYS A 188 -10.25 18.87 7.83
CA LYS A 188 -9.77 20.25 8.06
C LYS A 188 -9.88 20.64 9.54
N GLU A 189 -10.97 20.27 10.19
CA GLU A 189 -11.20 20.59 11.59
C GLU A 189 -10.25 19.80 12.50
N LYS A 190 -10.05 18.49 12.20
CA LYS A 190 -9.03 17.68 12.87
C LYS A 190 -7.63 18.28 12.77
N VAL A 191 -7.21 18.70 11.58
CA VAL A 191 -5.88 19.32 11.37
C VAL A 191 -5.77 20.63 12.14
N ARG A 192 -6.80 21.48 12.12
CA ARG A 192 -6.84 22.73 12.88
C ARG A 192 -6.65 22.48 14.38
N ILE A 193 -7.35 21.50 14.94
CA ILE A 193 -7.24 21.15 16.37
C ILE A 193 -5.84 20.61 16.69
N ARG A 194 -5.23 19.77 15.84
CA ARG A 194 -3.83 19.31 15.99
C ARG A 194 -2.83 20.49 16.00
N GLN A 195 -3.00 21.45 15.10
CA GLN A 195 -2.13 22.64 15.04
C GLN A 195 -2.30 23.50 16.29
N LEU A 196 -3.54 23.76 16.72
CA LEU A 196 -3.80 24.50 17.96
C LEU A 196 -3.20 23.80 19.17
N TYR A 197 -3.22 22.46 19.22
CA TYR A 197 -2.61 21.70 20.31
C TYR A 197 -1.09 21.87 20.31
N ALA A 198 -0.44 21.78 19.14
CA ALA A 198 0.99 22.00 18.99
C ALA A 198 1.43 23.43 19.37
N GLU A 199 0.54 24.41 19.18
CA GLU A 199 0.75 25.80 19.62
C GLU A 199 0.40 26.04 21.10
N GLY A 200 -0.06 25.02 21.84
CA GLY A 200 -0.49 25.15 23.23
C GLY A 200 -1.83 25.88 23.44
N LYS A 201 -2.65 26.02 22.39
CA LYS A 201 -3.92 26.77 22.39
C LYS A 201 -5.16 25.93 22.73
N VAL A 202 -5.07 24.61 22.68
CA VAL A 202 -6.10 23.67 23.15
C VAL A 202 -5.48 22.59 24.03
N ASP A 203 -6.27 21.99 24.90
CA ASP A 203 -5.80 20.94 25.79
C ASP A 203 -5.84 19.54 25.15
N ARG A 204 -5.35 18.55 25.91
CA ARG A 204 -5.30 17.14 25.48
C ARG A 204 -6.70 16.54 25.31
N MET A 205 -7.70 17.00 26.06
CA MET A 205 -9.05 16.45 26.00
C MET A 205 -9.73 16.86 24.70
N ALA A 206 -9.63 18.14 24.31
CA ALA A 206 -10.14 18.64 23.03
C ALA A 206 -9.50 17.91 21.84
N LEU A 207 -8.19 17.64 21.91
CA LEU A 207 -7.50 16.83 20.90
C LEU A 207 -8.07 15.41 20.83
N LEU A 208 -8.25 14.75 21.98
CA LEU A 208 -8.75 13.38 22.04
C LEU A 208 -10.19 13.25 21.51
N GLU A 209 -11.08 14.17 21.88
CA GLU A 209 -12.46 14.20 21.37
C GLU A 209 -12.49 14.37 19.85
N SER A 210 -11.65 15.25 19.30
CA SER A 210 -11.52 15.43 17.85
C SER A 210 -11.03 14.18 17.13
N GLU A 211 -10.07 13.44 17.71
CA GLU A 211 -9.57 12.19 17.12
C GLU A 211 -10.64 11.08 17.21
N ALA A 212 -11.31 10.94 18.35
CA ALA A 212 -12.36 9.94 18.55
C ALA A 212 -13.56 10.17 17.62
N ALA A 213 -13.96 11.42 17.39
CA ALA A 213 -15.01 11.76 16.43
C ALA A 213 -14.62 11.46 14.96
N SER A 214 -13.32 11.34 14.68
CA SER A 214 -12.83 10.95 13.36
C SER A 214 -12.87 9.42 13.17
N TYR A 215 -12.59 8.64 14.21
CA TYR A 215 -12.53 7.17 14.18
C TYR A 215 -13.69 6.54 14.98
N HIS A 216 -14.92 6.77 14.51
CA HIS A 216 -16.14 6.55 15.30
C HIS A 216 -16.88 5.24 14.99
N ALA A 217 -16.48 4.49 13.96
CA ALA A 217 -17.19 3.28 13.50
C ALA A 217 -16.26 2.22 12.90
N PRO A 218 -16.71 0.95 12.77
CA PRO A 218 -15.99 -0.08 12.02
C PRO A 218 -15.75 0.31 10.56
N GLY A 219 -14.63 -0.16 10.00
CA GLY A 219 -14.16 0.13 8.65
C GLY A 219 -12.76 0.77 8.60
N THR A 220 -12.20 0.87 7.39
CA THR A 220 -10.93 1.58 7.15
C THR A 220 -11.07 3.07 7.40
N CYS A 221 -9.97 3.73 7.76
CA CYS A 221 -9.94 5.18 7.91
C CYS A 221 -10.46 5.87 6.65
N THR A 222 -11.13 7.02 6.77
CA THR A 222 -11.73 7.72 5.62
C THR A 222 -10.72 8.51 4.79
N PHE A 223 -9.55 8.85 5.35
CA PHE A 223 -8.52 9.56 4.61
C PHE A 223 -7.79 8.68 3.60
N TYR A 224 -7.23 9.28 2.56
CA TYR A 224 -6.48 8.59 1.52
C TYR A 224 -5.02 8.34 1.94
N GLY A 225 -4.87 7.54 3.00
CA GLY A 225 -3.60 6.96 3.41
C GLY A 225 -3.28 5.68 2.62
N THR A 226 -2.27 4.94 3.08
CA THR A 226 -1.83 3.72 2.41
C THR A 226 -2.91 2.65 2.35
N ALA A 227 -3.76 2.50 3.38
CA ALA A 227 -4.85 1.51 3.38
C ALA A 227 -5.83 1.71 2.22
N ASN A 228 -6.31 2.94 1.99
CA ASN A 228 -7.20 3.23 0.86
C ASN A 228 -6.45 3.30 -0.47
N THR A 229 -5.18 3.70 -0.47
CA THR A 229 -4.32 3.58 -1.66
C THR A 229 -4.21 2.12 -2.10
N ASN A 230 -4.02 1.19 -1.16
CA ASN A 230 -3.99 -0.25 -1.45
C ASN A 230 -5.28 -0.70 -2.12
N GLN A 231 -6.45 -0.29 -1.61
CA GLN A 231 -7.74 -0.69 -2.19
C GLN A 231 -7.89 -0.17 -3.63
N MET A 232 -7.56 1.10 -3.86
CA MET A 232 -7.49 1.69 -5.21
C MET A 232 -6.57 0.87 -6.14
N VAL A 233 -5.33 0.62 -5.70
CA VAL A 233 -4.32 -0.09 -6.49
C VAL A 233 -4.76 -1.53 -6.80
N VAL A 234 -5.24 -2.27 -5.80
CA VAL A 234 -5.70 -3.67 -5.96
C VAL A 234 -6.92 -3.76 -6.88
N GLU A 235 -7.81 -2.77 -6.86
CA GLU A 235 -8.94 -2.71 -7.79
C GLU A 235 -8.49 -2.46 -9.23
N PHE A 236 -7.56 -1.52 -9.45
CA PHE A 236 -6.97 -1.25 -10.76
C PHE A 236 -6.10 -2.41 -11.27
N MET A 237 -5.53 -3.21 -10.37
CA MET A 237 -4.84 -4.45 -10.70
C MET A 237 -5.80 -5.61 -10.99
N GLY A 238 -7.11 -5.39 -10.85
CA GLY A 238 -8.13 -6.39 -11.13
C GLY A 238 -8.16 -7.57 -10.15
N MET A 239 -7.68 -7.37 -8.92
CA MET A 239 -7.51 -8.43 -7.89
C MET A 239 -8.72 -8.60 -6.96
N GLN A 240 -9.72 -7.73 -7.09
CA GLN A 240 -10.98 -7.75 -6.35
C GLN A 240 -12.14 -7.42 -7.28
N LEU A 241 -13.39 -7.65 -6.85
CA LEU A 241 -14.56 -7.39 -7.69
C LEU A 241 -14.73 -5.89 -8.00
N PRO A 242 -15.22 -5.52 -9.21
CA PRO A 242 -15.49 -4.13 -9.58
C PRO A 242 -16.39 -3.41 -8.57
N GLY A 243 -15.96 -2.24 -8.14
CA GLY A 243 -16.64 -1.35 -7.19
C GLY A 243 -16.68 -1.86 -5.75
N SER A 244 -15.88 -2.88 -5.40
CA SER A 244 -15.92 -3.47 -4.06
C SER A 244 -15.10 -2.74 -3.01
N SER A 245 -14.12 -1.90 -3.37
CA SER A 245 -13.23 -1.21 -2.40
C SER A 245 -14.00 -0.43 -1.34
N PHE A 246 -14.96 0.38 -1.76
CA PHE A 246 -15.48 1.49 -0.97
C PHE A 246 -16.94 1.33 -0.54
N VAL A 247 -17.48 0.12 -0.65
CA VAL A 247 -18.79 -0.22 -0.04
C VAL A 247 -18.62 -0.32 1.47
N HIS A 248 -19.48 0.36 2.24
CA HIS A 248 -19.39 0.36 3.70
C HIS A 248 -19.56 -1.04 4.31
N PRO A 249 -18.90 -1.35 5.44
CA PRO A 249 -18.96 -2.66 6.09
C PRO A 249 -20.37 -3.15 6.44
N ASP A 250 -21.27 -2.23 6.81
CA ASP A 250 -22.64 -2.48 7.26
C ASP A 250 -23.69 -2.44 6.14
N ALA A 251 -23.29 -2.07 4.91
CA ALA A 251 -24.20 -2.04 3.77
C ALA A 251 -24.57 -3.47 3.34
N PRO A 252 -25.85 -3.78 3.05
CA PRO A 252 -26.26 -5.09 2.54
C PRO A 252 -25.50 -5.52 1.27
N LEU A 253 -25.09 -4.53 0.45
CA LEU A 253 -24.28 -4.75 -0.73
C LEU A 253 -22.90 -5.38 -0.41
N ARG A 254 -22.32 -5.09 0.77
CA ARG A 254 -21.04 -5.67 1.20
C ARG A 254 -21.15 -7.18 1.38
N GLU A 255 -22.19 -7.65 2.05
CA GLU A 255 -22.43 -9.08 2.24
C GLU A 255 -22.61 -9.78 0.88
N ALA A 256 -23.38 -9.18 -0.02
CA ALA A 256 -23.61 -9.71 -1.36
C ALA A 256 -22.31 -9.79 -2.18
N LEU A 257 -21.45 -8.77 -2.10
CA LEU A 257 -20.12 -8.75 -2.74
C LEU A 257 -19.18 -9.81 -2.15
N THR A 258 -19.16 -9.96 -0.83
CA THR A 258 -18.36 -11.00 -0.14
C THR A 258 -18.78 -12.40 -0.60
N ALA A 259 -20.09 -12.66 -0.65
CA ALA A 259 -20.64 -13.92 -1.17
C ALA A 259 -20.32 -14.13 -2.66
N ALA A 260 -20.36 -13.06 -3.46
CA ALA A 260 -20.01 -13.12 -4.88
C ALA A 260 -18.53 -13.41 -5.11
N ALA A 261 -17.62 -12.83 -4.33
CA ALA A 261 -16.20 -13.13 -4.41
C ALA A 261 -15.91 -14.61 -4.11
N ALA A 262 -16.60 -15.17 -3.12
CA ALA A 262 -16.50 -16.59 -2.79
C ALA A 262 -16.97 -17.51 -3.93
N ARG A 263 -18.07 -17.17 -4.62
CA ARG A 263 -18.49 -17.90 -5.82
C ARG A 263 -17.57 -17.64 -7.02
N GLN A 264 -16.98 -16.46 -7.11
CA GLN A 264 -16.14 -16.10 -8.25
C GLN A 264 -14.81 -16.86 -8.24
N VAL A 265 -14.17 -17.01 -7.07
CA VAL A 265 -12.89 -17.73 -7.00
C VAL A 265 -13.03 -19.18 -7.47
N THR A 266 -14.18 -19.83 -7.23
CA THR A 266 -14.42 -21.21 -7.69
C THR A 266 -14.52 -21.33 -9.22
N ARG A 267 -15.00 -20.27 -9.90
CA ARG A 267 -15.09 -20.23 -11.37
C ARG A 267 -13.72 -20.13 -12.03
N LEU A 268 -12.73 -19.61 -11.30
CA LEU A 268 -11.35 -19.41 -11.76
C LEU A 268 -10.44 -20.63 -11.51
N THR A 269 -10.91 -21.66 -10.79
CA THR A 269 -10.12 -22.86 -10.51
C THR A 269 -10.02 -23.80 -11.70
N GLY A 270 -9.12 -24.79 -11.63
CA GLY A 270 -8.97 -25.81 -12.67
C GLY A 270 -10.22 -26.65 -12.91
N ASN A 271 -11.05 -26.83 -11.89
CA ASN A 271 -12.35 -27.52 -11.99
C ASN A 271 -13.51 -26.56 -12.33
N GLY A 272 -13.21 -25.27 -12.45
CA GLY A 272 -14.17 -24.23 -12.82
C GLY A 272 -14.29 -24.06 -14.33
N ASN A 273 -14.66 -22.85 -14.75
CA ASN A 273 -14.87 -22.54 -16.16
C ASN A 273 -13.55 -22.26 -16.89
N THR A 274 -12.65 -21.55 -16.22
CA THR A 274 -11.39 -21.11 -16.82
C THR A 274 -10.34 -21.00 -15.73
N TRP A 275 -9.31 -21.83 -15.83
CA TRP A 275 -8.19 -21.75 -14.90
C TRP A 275 -7.43 -20.43 -15.10
N MET A 276 -7.64 -19.50 -14.19
CA MET A 276 -6.99 -18.19 -14.15
C MET A 276 -6.30 -18.03 -12.80
N PRO A 277 -5.05 -18.51 -12.67
CA PRO A 277 -4.30 -18.41 -11.44
C PRO A 277 -3.73 -16.99 -11.27
N LEU A 278 -3.58 -16.52 -10.03
CA LEU A 278 -3.17 -15.13 -9.76
C LEU A 278 -1.83 -14.78 -10.42
N GLY A 279 -0.88 -15.70 -10.40
CA GLY A 279 0.46 -15.50 -10.96
C GLY A 279 0.48 -15.25 -12.47
N LYS A 280 -0.53 -15.74 -13.21
CA LYS A 280 -0.73 -15.40 -14.63
C LYS A 280 -1.54 -14.13 -14.82
N MET A 281 -2.53 -13.91 -13.97
CA MET A 281 -3.37 -12.71 -14.01
C MET A 281 -2.53 -11.45 -13.78
N ILE A 282 -1.61 -11.48 -12.81
CA ILE A 282 -0.68 -10.39 -12.54
C ILE A 282 0.50 -10.49 -13.50
N ASP A 283 0.53 -9.60 -14.50
CA ASP A 283 1.62 -9.39 -15.43
C ASP A 283 2.17 -7.94 -15.34
N GLU A 284 3.12 -7.62 -16.20
CA GLU A 284 3.77 -6.31 -16.26
C GLU A 284 2.77 -5.17 -16.54
N LYS A 285 1.76 -5.42 -17.37
CA LYS A 285 0.70 -4.44 -17.69
C LYS A 285 -0.17 -4.17 -16.47
N VAL A 286 -0.55 -5.21 -15.74
CA VAL A 286 -1.32 -5.10 -14.50
C VAL A 286 -0.54 -4.32 -13.43
N VAL A 287 0.77 -4.57 -13.30
CA VAL A 287 1.64 -3.79 -12.39
C VAL A 287 1.68 -2.32 -12.80
N VAL A 288 1.81 -2.01 -14.11
CA VAL A 288 1.78 -0.63 -14.61
C VAL A 288 0.44 0.04 -14.32
N ASN A 289 -0.70 -0.65 -14.49
CA ASN A 289 -2.02 -0.12 -14.12
C ASN A 289 -2.10 0.23 -12.62
N GLY A 290 -1.49 -0.59 -11.75
CA GLY A 290 -1.36 -0.28 -10.32
C GLY A 290 -0.55 0.99 -10.04
N ILE A 291 0.55 1.22 -10.77
CA ILE A 291 1.34 2.46 -10.66
C ILE A 291 0.54 3.66 -11.17
N VAL A 292 -0.18 3.53 -12.28
CA VAL A 292 -1.06 4.58 -12.80
C VAL A 292 -2.13 4.97 -11.78
N ALA A 293 -2.76 3.98 -11.13
CA ALA A 293 -3.76 4.24 -10.08
C ALA A 293 -3.17 5.03 -8.91
N LEU A 294 -1.98 4.66 -8.45
CA LEU A 294 -1.24 5.37 -7.41
C LEU A 294 -1.00 6.84 -7.80
N LEU A 295 -0.52 7.08 -9.02
CA LEU A 295 -0.18 8.40 -9.53
C LEU A 295 -1.41 9.27 -9.77
N ALA A 296 -2.44 8.72 -10.41
CA ALA A 296 -3.67 9.44 -10.74
C ALA A 296 -4.44 9.89 -9.50
N THR A 297 -4.21 9.25 -8.36
CA THR A 297 -4.89 9.57 -7.10
C THR A 297 -3.99 10.29 -6.10
N GLY A 298 -2.70 10.49 -6.42
CA GLY A 298 -1.72 11.07 -5.49
C GLY A 298 -1.58 10.24 -4.22
N GLY A 299 -1.60 8.91 -4.35
CA GLY A 299 -1.58 7.98 -3.21
C GLY A 299 -0.27 7.96 -2.43
N SER A 300 -0.23 7.09 -1.43
CA SER A 300 0.87 6.99 -0.47
C SER A 300 2.20 6.61 -1.12
N THR A 301 3.27 7.36 -0.82
CA THR A 301 4.64 7.05 -1.23
C THR A 301 5.14 5.71 -0.70
N ASN A 302 4.54 5.13 0.34
CA ASN A 302 4.84 3.75 0.76
C ASN A 302 4.67 2.73 -0.38
N HIS A 303 3.79 3.01 -1.34
CA HIS A 303 3.57 2.14 -2.50
C HIS A 303 4.77 2.09 -3.45
N THR A 304 5.69 3.05 -3.41
CA THR A 304 6.96 2.94 -4.16
C THR A 304 7.85 1.82 -3.61
N MET A 305 7.55 1.28 -2.43
CA MET A 305 8.17 0.06 -1.89
C MET A 305 7.24 -1.15 -2.00
N HIS A 306 5.96 -0.98 -1.64
CA HIS A 306 5.00 -2.09 -1.63
C HIS A 306 4.77 -2.67 -3.02
N LEU A 307 4.59 -1.84 -4.05
CA LEU A 307 4.44 -2.32 -5.43
C LEU A 307 5.72 -3.00 -5.93
N VAL A 308 6.90 -2.51 -5.55
CA VAL A 308 8.18 -3.17 -5.91
C VAL A 308 8.24 -4.56 -5.29
N ALA A 309 7.91 -4.70 -3.99
CA ALA A 309 7.91 -5.99 -3.30
C ALA A 309 6.86 -6.96 -3.87
N MET A 310 5.64 -6.47 -4.14
CA MET A 310 4.57 -7.25 -4.76
C MET A 310 4.94 -7.69 -6.18
N ALA A 311 5.43 -6.79 -7.02
CA ALA A 311 5.85 -7.12 -8.39
C ALA A 311 6.97 -8.16 -8.39
N ARG A 312 7.95 -8.03 -7.48
CA ARG A 312 9.05 -9.00 -7.37
C ARG A 312 8.57 -10.39 -6.99
N ALA A 313 7.52 -10.50 -6.15
CA ALA A 313 6.90 -11.79 -5.82
C ALA A 313 6.29 -12.51 -7.04
N ALA A 314 5.97 -11.76 -8.11
CA ALA A 314 5.52 -12.27 -9.41
C ALA A 314 6.65 -12.42 -10.45
N GLY A 315 7.91 -12.23 -10.06
CA GLY A 315 9.06 -12.21 -10.97
C GLY A 315 9.17 -10.95 -11.82
N ILE A 316 8.45 -9.87 -11.49
CA ILE A 316 8.43 -8.60 -12.23
C ILE A 316 9.31 -7.58 -11.51
N LEU A 317 10.22 -6.95 -12.25
CA LEU A 317 11.19 -5.98 -11.73
C LEU A 317 10.78 -4.57 -12.16
N ILE A 318 10.30 -3.78 -11.20
CA ILE A 318 10.08 -2.34 -11.33
C ILE A 318 11.06 -1.58 -10.42
N ASN A 319 11.42 -0.36 -10.81
CA ASN A 319 12.25 0.55 -10.02
C ASN A 319 11.66 1.96 -10.02
N TRP A 320 12.25 2.92 -9.29
CA TRP A 320 11.63 4.23 -9.19
C TRP A 320 11.66 5.05 -10.49
N ASP A 321 12.54 4.74 -11.44
CA ASP A 321 12.52 5.38 -12.76
C ASP A 321 11.21 5.09 -13.50
N ASP A 322 10.61 3.92 -13.29
CA ASP A 322 9.29 3.61 -13.86
C ASP A 322 8.18 4.46 -13.25
N PHE A 323 8.23 4.68 -11.93
CA PHE A 323 7.28 5.56 -11.24
C PHE A 323 7.43 7.01 -11.70
N SER A 324 8.67 7.50 -11.80
CA SER A 324 8.95 8.87 -12.23
C SER A 324 8.53 9.11 -13.67
N ASP A 325 8.92 8.23 -14.61
CA ASP A 325 8.57 8.35 -16.02
C ASP A 325 7.06 8.26 -16.24
N LEU A 326 6.34 7.40 -15.50
CA LEU A 326 4.88 7.35 -15.53
C LEU A 326 4.25 8.60 -14.91
N SER A 327 4.84 9.16 -13.84
CA SER A 327 4.33 10.37 -13.19
C SER A 327 4.29 11.56 -14.14
N GLU A 328 5.20 11.62 -15.11
CA GLU A 328 5.27 12.70 -16.11
C GLU A 328 4.10 12.70 -17.10
N VAL A 329 3.40 11.57 -17.28
CA VAL A 329 2.29 11.44 -18.23
C VAL A 329 0.95 11.10 -17.60
N VAL A 330 0.94 10.59 -16.37
CA VAL A 330 -0.29 10.31 -15.63
C VAL A 330 -0.67 11.56 -14.84
N PRO A 331 -1.77 12.27 -15.16
CA PRO A 331 -2.17 13.45 -14.43
C PRO A 331 -2.73 13.11 -13.04
N LEU A 332 -2.66 14.06 -12.10
CA LEU A 332 -3.39 13.96 -10.84
C LEU A 332 -4.88 14.25 -11.08
N MET A 333 -5.70 13.23 -10.88
CA MET A 333 -7.12 13.21 -11.23
C MET A 333 -8.05 13.13 -10.02
N ALA A 334 -7.55 12.72 -8.84
CA ALA A 334 -8.32 12.74 -7.60
C ALA A 334 -7.67 13.64 -6.54
N ARG A 335 -8.49 14.42 -5.83
CA ARG A 335 -8.08 15.27 -4.69
C ARG A 335 -8.71 14.80 -3.40
N LEU A 336 -8.09 13.78 -2.83
CA LEU A 336 -8.47 13.19 -1.56
C LEU A 336 -7.57 13.68 -0.43
N TYR A 337 -8.10 13.83 0.78
CA TYR A 337 -7.35 14.19 1.97
C TYR A 337 -6.22 13.17 2.21
N PRO A 338 -4.96 13.62 2.31
CA PRO A 338 -4.54 14.99 2.61
C PRO A 338 -4.29 15.94 1.43
N ASN A 339 -4.29 15.47 0.19
CA ASN A 339 -4.06 16.31 -0.99
C ASN A 339 -5.26 17.23 -1.33
N GLY A 340 -6.41 17.00 -0.68
CA GLY A 340 -7.64 17.79 -0.82
C GLY A 340 -8.50 17.70 0.44
N PRO A 341 -9.66 18.37 0.47
CA PRO A 341 -10.57 18.33 1.62
C PRO A 341 -11.43 17.06 1.68
N ALA A 342 -11.70 16.43 0.54
CA ALA A 342 -12.61 15.30 0.41
C ALA A 342 -12.03 14.01 1.00
N ASP A 343 -12.86 13.18 1.63
CA ASP A 343 -12.48 11.84 2.07
C ASP A 343 -12.88 10.78 1.03
N ILE A 344 -12.59 9.51 1.31
CA ILE A 344 -12.84 8.43 0.36
C ILE A 344 -14.33 8.20 0.08
N ASN A 345 -15.22 8.55 1.01
CA ASN A 345 -16.66 8.43 0.85
C ASN A 345 -17.18 9.51 -0.09
N HIS A 346 -16.65 10.74 0.03
CA HIS A 346 -16.96 11.80 -0.91
C HIS A 346 -16.44 11.47 -2.32
N PHE A 347 -15.25 10.86 -2.45
CA PHE A 347 -14.79 10.34 -3.75
C PHE A 347 -15.73 9.30 -4.35
N GLN A 348 -16.20 8.34 -3.54
CA GLN A 348 -17.17 7.36 -4.00
C GLN A 348 -18.47 8.04 -4.47
N ALA A 349 -18.97 9.02 -3.72
CA ALA A 349 -20.16 9.79 -4.09
C ALA A 349 -19.96 10.68 -5.34
N ALA A 350 -18.74 11.16 -5.60
CA ALA A 350 -18.40 11.93 -6.79
C ALA A 350 -18.34 11.08 -8.08
N GLY A 351 -18.50 9.76 -7.97
CA GLY A 351 -18.48 8.80 -9.09
C GLY A 351 -17.41 7.71 -8.95
N GLY A 352 -16.51 7.83 -7.97
CA GLY A 352 -15.63 6.77 -7.50
C GLY A 352 -14.69 6.17 -8.54
N VAL A 353 -14.35 4.89 -8.31
CA VAL A 353 -13.50 4.09 -9.19
C VAL A 353 -13.99 4.08 -10.65
N PRO A 354 -15.30 3.88 -10.92
CA PRO A 354 -15.80 3.81 -12.29
C PRO A 354 -15.46 5.01 -13.17
N VAL A 355 -15.65 6.24 -12.67
CA VAL A 355 -15.32 7.47 -13.39
C VAL A 355 -13.83 7.55 -13.66
N LEU A 356 -12.99 7.36 -12.63
CA LEU A 356 -11.55 7.46 -12.75
C LEU A 356 -10.99 6.40 -13.73
N MET A 357 -11.48 5.17 -13.65
CA MET A 357 -11.12 4.07 -14.56
C MET A 357 -11.45 4.44 -16.01
N ARG A 358 -12.64 5.00 -16.25
CA ARG A 358 -13.12 5.41 -17.57
C ARG A 358 -12.27 6.53 -18.17
N GLU A 359 -11.99 7.58 -17.41
CA GLU A 359 -11.14 8.70 -17.83
C GLU A 359 -9.74 8.22 -18.24
N LEU A 360 -9.12 7.37 -17.42
CA LEU A 360 -7.77 6.86 -17.68
C LEU A 360 -7.72 5.87 -18.86
N LEU A 361 -8.74 5.03 -19.03
CA LEU A 361 -8.86 4.16 -20.21
C LEU A 361 -9.02 4.98 -21.50
N ASN A 362 -9.91 5.98 -21.48
CA ASN A 362 -10.14 6.88 -22.63
C ASN A 362 -8.88 7.66 -23.00
N ALA A 363 -8.09 8.09 -22.01
CA ALA A 363 -6.79 8.73 -22.21
C ALA A 363 -5.69 7.77 -22.71
N GLY A 364 -5.99 6.46 -22.76
CA GLY A 364 -5.00 5.43 -23.10
C GLY A 364 -3.87 5.32 -22.07
N LEU A 365 -4.17 5.65 -20.81
CA LEU A 365 -3.26 5.59 -19.67
C LEU A 365 -3.40 4.29 -18.85
N LEU A 366 -4.23 3.35 -19.30
CA LEU A 366 -4.34 2.01 -18.73
C LEU A 366 -4.28 0.96 -19.83
N HIS A 367 -3.68 -0.18 -19.51
CA HIS A 367 -3.78 -1.37 -20.33
C HIS A 367 -5.16 -2.00 -20.13
N GLU A 368 -5.99 -1.98 -21.18
CA GLU A 368 -7.32 -2.60 -21.16
C GLU A 368 -7.23 -4.12 -21.31
N ASP A 369 -6.25 -4.61 -22.06
CA ASP A 369 -6.08 -6.00 -22.51
C ASP A 369 -5.43 -6.89 -21.45
N VAL A 370 -6.00 -6.91 -20.25
CA VAL A 370 -5.53 -7.67 -19.09
C VAL A 370 -6.62 -8.63 -18.57
N ASN A 371 -6.18 -9.70 -17.92
CA ASN A 371 -7.09 -10.57 -17.16
C ASN A 371 -7.34 -9.97 -15.77
N THR A 372 -8.56 -10.12 -15.26
CA THR A 372 -8.94 -9.71 -13.91
C THR A 372 -9.77 -10.80 -13.25
N VAL A 373 -10.05 -10.67 -11.96
CA VAL A 373 -10.96 -11.59 -11.26
C VAL A 373 -12.39 -11.52 -11.82
N ALA A 374 -12.76 -10.44 -12.53
CA ALA A 374 -14.04 -10.28 -13.21
C ALA A 374 -14.02 -10.76 -14.68
N GLY A 375 -12.91 -11.34 -15.15
CA GLY A 375 -12.69 -11.78 -16.52
C GLY A 375 -11.77 -10.86 -17.31
N PHE A 376 -11.59 -11.16 -18.60
CA PHE A 376 -10.74 -10.36 -19.48
C PHE A 376 -11.35 -8.97 -19.76
N GLY A 377 -10.48 -7.95 -19.79
CA GLY A 377 -10.82 -6.56 -20.09
C GLY A 377 -11.00 -5.69 -18.84
N LEU A 378 -10.12 -4.69 -18.67
CA LEU A 378 -10.18 -3.77 -17.53
C LEU A 378 -11.43 -2.86 -17.55
N LYS A 379 -12.05 -2.66 -18.72
CA LYS A 379 -13.30 -1.89 -18.87
C LYS A 379 -14.42 -2.37 -17.95
N ARG A 380 -14.41 -3.63 -17.50
CA ARG A 380 -15.35 -4.15 -16.49
C ARG A 380 -15.35 -3.36 -15.18
N TYR A 381 -14.26 -2.68 -14.86
CA TYR A 381 -14.11 -1.82 -13.68
C TYR A 381 -14.67 -0.41 -13.86
N THR A 382 -15.31 -0.13 -15.01
CA THR A 382 -16.17 1.04 -15.21
C THR A 382 -17.62 0.78 -14.78
N LEU A 383 -17.93 -0.45 -14.36
CA LEU A 383 -19.23 -0.85 -13.82
C LEU A 383 -19.25 -0.65 -12.30
N GLU A 384 -20.43 -0.40 -11.75
CA GLU A 384 -20.68 -0.33 -10.31
C GLU A 384 -21.61 -1.46 -9.84
N PRO A 385 -21.33 -2.08 -8.69
CA PRO A 385 -22.20 -3.08 -8.10
C PRO A 385 -23.40 -2.40 -7.42
N TRP A 386 -24.56 -3.05 -7.50
CA TRP A 386 -25.78 -2.60 -6.83
C TRP A 386 -26.67 -3.78 -6.49
N LEU A 387 -27.72 -3.56 -5.68
CA LEU A 387 -28.73 -4.57 -5.38
C LEU A 387 -29.98 -4.32 -6.24
N ASN A 388 -30.17 -5.16 -7.25
CA ASN A 388 -31.36 -5.20 -8.09
C ASN A 388 -32.41 -6.12 -7.45
N ASN A 389 -33.45 -5.55 -6.84
CA ASN A 389 -34.46 -6.32 -6.09
C ASN A 389 -33.86 -7.26 -5.02
N GLY A 390 -32.76 -6.82 -4.38
CA GLY A 390 -32.06 -7.59 -3.35
C GLY A 390 -30.99 -8.55 -3.87
N GLU A 391 -30.84 -8.71 -5.19
CA GLU A 391 -29.79 -9.52 -5.80
C GLU A 391 -28.63 -8.65 -6.32
N LEU A 392 -27.39 -9.12 -6.15
CA LEU A 392 -26.22 -8.41 -6.65
C LEU A 392 -26.20 -8.40 -8.18
N ASP A 393 -26.09 -7.21 -8.74
CA ASP A 393 -25.91 -6.99 -10.17
C ASP A 393 -24.89 -5.87 -10.41
N TRP A 394 -24.42 -5.72 -11.66
CA TRP A 394 -23.52 -4.65 -12.08
C TRP A 394 -24.18 -3.82 -13.16
N ARG A 395 -24.09 -2.50 -13.01
CA ARG A 395 -24.59 -1.53 -14.01
C ARG A 395 -23.47 -0.59 -14.43
N GLU A 396 -23.70 0.16 -15.50
CA GLU A 396 -22.80 1.26 -15.88
C GLU A 396 -22.69 2.25 -14.71
N GLY A 397 -21.45 2.53 -14.28
CA GLY A 397 -21.18 3.60 -13.32
C GLY A 397 -21.39 4.97 -13.94
N ALA A 398 -21.21 6.02 -13.14
CA ALA A 398 -21.29 7.39 -13.64
C ALA A 398 -20.31 7.61 -14.82
N GLU A 399 -20.80 8.25 -15.89
CA GLU A 399 -19.99 8.50 -17.09
C GLU A 399 -19.00 9.65 -16.91
N ARG A 400 -19.27 10.55 -15.96
CA ARG A 400 -18.48 11.74 -15.63
C ARG A 400 -18.54 12.00 -14.14
N SER A 401 -17.58 12.77 -13.64
CA SER A 401 -17.56 13.20 -12.25
C SER A 401 -18.82 13.99 -11.89
N LEU A 402 -19.36 13.70 -10.72
CA LEU A 402 -20.45 14.46 -10.09
C LEU A 402 -19.91 15.64 -9.25
N ASP A 403 -18.61 15.64 -8.95
CA ASP A 403 -17.90 16.75 -8.31
C ASP A 403 -16.47 16.86 -8.90
N ASN A 404 -16.28 17.85 -9.79
CA ASN A 404 -15.00 18.10 -10.45
C ASN A 404 -13.90 18.62 -9.51
N ASP A 405 -14.23 19.03 -8.28
CA ASP A 405 -13.26 19.38 -7.26
C ASP A 405 -12.71 18.16 -6.52
N VAL A 406 -13.33 16.98 -6.70
CA VAL A 406 -12.91 15.70 -6.12
C VAL A 406 -12.30 14.77 -7.17
N ILE A 407 -12.99 14.56 -8.29
CA ILE A 407 -12.52 13.78 -9.45
C ILE A 407 -12.51 14.69 -10.68
N ALA A 408 -11.32 14.97 -11.19
CA ALA A 408 -11.13 15.77 -12.39
C ALA A 408 -11.32 14.93 -13.67
N SER A 409 -11.46 15.62 -14.81
CA SER A 409 -11.39 15.01 -16.15
C SER A 409 -9.96 15.07 -16.69
N PHE A 410 -9.65 14.18 -17.64
CA PHE A 410 -8.30 14.09 -18.22
C PHE A 410 -7.88 15.41 -18.90
N ASP A 411 -8.81 16.13 -19.50
CA ASP A 411 -8.56 17.41 -20.18
C ASP A 411 -8.30 18.57 -19.20
N LYS A 412 -8.83 18.46 -17.97
CA LYS A 412 -8.68 19.48 -16.93
C LYS A 412 -8.28 18.84 -15.60
N PRO A 413 -7.09 18.23 -15.52
CA PRO A 413 -6.64 17.55 -14.31
C PRO A 413 -6.24 18.56 -13.23
N PHE A 414 -6.10 18.10 -11.99
CA PHE A 414 -5.61 18.95 -10.91
C PHE A 414 -4.12 19.29 -11.05
N SER A 415 -3.38 18.40 -11.70
CA SER A 415 -1.98 18.58 -12.10
C SER A 415 -1.74 17.76 -13.37
N PRO A 416 -0.94 18.25 -14.33
CA PRO A 416 -0.60 17.48 -15.53
C PRO A 416 0.29 16.26 -15.23
N HIS A 417 0.81 16.14 -14.01
CA HIS A 417 1.65 15.03 -13.54
C HIS A 417 1.14 14.43 -12.23
N GLY A 418 1.48 13.17 -11.96
CA GLY A 418 0.99 12.40 -10.80
C GLY A 418 1.65 12.79 -9.48
N GLY A 419 2.70 13.61 -9.55
CA GLY A 419 3.31 14.28 -8.40
C GLY A 419 4.10 13.37 -7.48
N THR A 420 4.75 12.35 -8.06
CA THR A 420 5.80 11.56 -7.43
C THR A 420 7.07 11.73 -8.28
N LYS A 421 8.13 12.30 -7.71
CA LYS A 421 9.41 12.52 -8.39
C LYS A 421 10.50 11.69 -7.73
N VAL A 422 11.36 11.08 -8.54
CA VAL A 422 12.62 10.51 -8.06
C VAL A 422 13.64 11.61 -7.91
N LEU A 423 14.31 11.62 -6.77
CA LEU A 423 15.48 12.45 -6.55
C LEU A 423 16.74 11.59 -6.64
N SER A 424 17.78 12.14 -7.25
CA SER A 424 19.07 11.48 -7.42
C SER A 424 20.20 12.51 -7.32
N GLY A 425 21.31 12.13 -6.70
CA GLY A 425 22.53 12.93 -6.60
C GLY A 425 23.56 12.25 -5.71
N ASN A 426 24.54 13.00 -5.19
CA ASN A 426 25.60 12.41 -4.38
C ASN A 426 25.09 11.83 -3.05
N LEU A 427 23.95 12.30 -2.52
CA LEU A 427 23.29 11.74 -1.34
C LEU A 427 22.63 10.38 -1.58
N GLY A 428 22.53 9.93 -2.84
CA GLY A 428 21.89 8.69 -3.24
C GLY A 428 20.60 8.92 -4.03
N ARG A 429 19.65 7.98 -3.90
CA ARG A 429 18.33 8.06 -4.53
C ARG A 429 17.24 8.18 -3.48
N ALA A 430 16.19 8.93 -3.77
CA ALA A 430 15.06 9.14 -2.89
C ALA A 430 13.77 9.33 -3.69
N VAL A 431 12.64 9.40 -3.00
CA VAL A 431 11.36 9.81 -3.60
C VAL A 431 10.82 11.04 -2.90
N MET A 432 10.16 11.92 -3.67
CA MET A 432 9.48 13.09 -3.17
C MET A 432 8.08 13.19 -3.76
N LYS A 433 7.09 13.41 -2.89
CA LYS A 433 5.73 13.72 -3.31
C LYS A 433 5.64 15.22 -3.63
N THR A 434 5.53 15.57 -4.90
CA THR A 434 5.40 16.96 -5.36
C THR A 434 3.94 17.41 -5.49
N SER A 435 2.98 16.49 -5.52
CA SER A 435 1.55 16.80 -5.71
C SER A 435 0.96 17.73 -4.63
N ALA A 436 1.49 17.66 -3.41
CA ALA A 436 1.01 18.43 -2.25
C ALA A 436 1.91 19.63 -1.91
N VAL A 437 3.03 19.80 -2.62
CA VAL A 437 4.06 20.82 -2.33
C VAL A 437 3.88 22.01 -3.30
N PRO A 438 3.62 23.23 -2.79
CA PRO A 438 3.55 24.43 -3.63
C PRO A 438 4.82 24.61 -4.49
N VAL A 439 4.67 25.05 -5.74
CA VAL A 439 5.77 25.12 -6.72
C VAL A 439 6.96 25.94 -6.19
N GLU A 440 6.69 27.03 -5.47
CA GLU A 440 7.68 27.93 -4.85
C GLU A 440 8.47 27.30 -3.69
N ASN A 441 8.04 26.13 -3.22
CA ASN A 441 8.68 25.35 -2.15
C ASN A 441 9.21 24.01 -2.67
N GLN A 442 9.18 23.73 -3.97
CA GLN A 442 9.72 22.49 -4.53
C GLN A 442 11.25 22.52 -4.69
N ILE A 443 11.88 23.68 -4.53
CA ILE A 443 13.34 23.84 -4.54
C ILE A 443 13.76 24.49 -3.23
N ILE A 444 14.55 23.77 -2.45
CA ILE A 444 15.13 24.25 -1.20
C ILE A 444 16.64 24.01 -1.25
N GLU A 445 17.41 25.05 -1.02
CA GLU A 445 18.85 24.98 -0.79
C GLU A 445 19.15 25.73 0.50
N ALA A 446 19.51 24.99 1.55
CA ALA A 446 19.68 25.54 2.88
C ALA A 446 20.66 24.71 3.73
N PRO A 447 21.18 25.27 4.84
CA PRO A 447 22.04 24.53 5.77
C PRO A 447 21.30 23.34 6.40
N ALA A 448 22.00 22.23 6.55
CA ALA A 448 21.52 21.04 7.21
C ALA A 448 21.39 21.26 8.72
N MET A 449 20.32 20.71 9.29
CA MET A 449 20.20 20.48 10.74
C MET A 449 19.94 19.00 10.96
N VAL A 450 20.93 18.32 11.55
CA VAL A 450 20.99 16.87 11.62
C VAL A 450 20.41 16.37 12.94
N PHE A 451 19.54 15.38 12.84
CA PHE A 451 18.90 14.69 13.94
C PHE A 451 19.03 13.17 13.75
N GLU A 452 19.10 12.45 14.85
CA GLU A 452 19.17 10.98 14.84
C GLU A 452 17.80 10.34 15.10
N SER A 453 16.84 11.10 15.64
CA SER A 453 15.47 10.65 15.90
C SER A 453 14.44 11.74 15.64
N GLN A 454 13.22 11.34 15.26
CA GLN A 454 12.08 12.28 15.19
C GLN A 454 11.75 12.93 16.54
N HIS A 455 12.17 12.31 17.65
CA HIS A 455 11.95 12.84 19.00
C HIS A 455 12.86 14.02 19.33
N ASP A 456 13.94 14.22 18.57
CA ASP A 456 14.89 15.31 18.79
C ASP A 456 14.44 16.61 18.11
N VAL A 457 13.58 16.51 17.09
CA VAL A 457 13.12 17.63 16.27
C VAL A 457 12.15 18.54 17.03
N LEU A 458 11.23 17.97 17.82
CA LEU A 458 10.22 18.76 18.53
C LEU A 458 10.84 19.65 19.62
N PRO A 459 11.75 19.16 20.50
CA PRO A 459 12.48 20.03 21.43
C PRO A 459 13.25 21.16 20.73
N ALA A 460 13.86 20.89 19.57
CA ALA A 460 14.56 21.92 18.80
C ALA A 460 13.61 22.97 18.21
N PHE A 461 12.42 22.54 17.77
CA PHE A 461 11.34 23.43 17.34
C PHE A 461 10.86 24.33 18.50
N ASP A 462 10.57 23.74 19.66
CA ASP A 462 10.07 24.47 20.84
C ASP A 462 11.11 25.48 21.37
N ALA A 463 12.39 25.16 21.24
CA ALA A 463 13.50 26.06 21.59
C ALA A 463 13.77 27.16 20.54
N GLY A 464 13.02 27.21 19.43
CA GLY A 464 13.20 28.17 18.35
C GLY A 464 14.46 27.96 17.49
N LEU A 465 15.14 26.81 17.62
CA LEU A 465 16.38 26.53 16.89
C LEU A 465 16.14 26.36 15.38
N LEU A 466 14.91 26.00 15.01
CA LEU A 466 14.44 25.81 13.64
C LEU A 466 13.80 27.06 13.01
N ASP A 467 13.77 28.22 13.70
CA ASP A 467 13.22 29.48 13.17
C ASP A 467 14.18 30.15 12.16
N ARG A 468 14.54 29.40 11.10
CA ARG A 468 15.45 29.78 10.01
C ARG A 468 15.29 28.82 8.83
N ASP A 469 15.76 29.25 7.66
CA ASP A 469 15.86 28.38 6.50
C ASP A 469 16.81 27.22 6.80
N CYS A 470 16.34 25.98 6.63
CA CYS A 470 17.16 24.78 6.88
C CYS A 470 16.62 23.54 6.18
N VAL A 471 17.52 22.58 5.94
CA VAL A 471 17.16 21.22 5.58
C VAL A 471 17.25 20.35 6.84
N VAL A 472 16.10 19.93 7.35
CA VAL A 472 16.02 19.01 8.49
C VAL A 472 16.39 17.63 8.01
N VAL A 473 17.50 17.09 8.50
CA VAL A 473 18.01 15.77 8.16
C VAL A 473 17.73 14.83 9.32
N VAL A 474 16.93 13.79 9.11
CA VAL A 474 16.69 12.75 10.13
C VAL A 474 17.20 11.43 9.59
N ARG A 475 18.36 10.97 10.09
CA ARG A 475 19.05 9.77 9.57
C ARG A 475 18.91 8.58 10.52
N HIS A 476 19.36 7.40 10.05
CA HIS A 476 19.24 6.13 10.76
C HIS A 476 17.78 5.75 11.06
N GLN A 477 16.89 6.13 10.15
CA GLN A 477 15.48 5.77 10.13
C GLN A 477 15.17 4.77 9.02
N GLY A 478 16.19 4.17 8.39
CA GLY A 478 16.07 3.23 7.29
C GLY A 478 15.58 1.82 7.68
N PRO A 479 15.35 0.94 6.68
CA PRO A 479 14.95 -0.45 6.89
C PRO A 479 15.79 -1.21 7.91
N LYS A 480 17.11 -1.24 7.75
CA LYS A 480 17.99 -1.99 8.65
C LYS A 480 18.26 -1.24 9.95
N ALA A 481 18.28 0.09 9.90
CA ALA A 481 18.49 0.93 11.07
C ALA A 481 17.45 0.63 12.17
N ASN A 482 16.15 0.79 11.90
CA ASN A 482 15.12 0.58 12.93
C ASN A 482 13.78 0.09 12.37
N GLY A 483 13.79 -0.60 11.21
CA GLY A 483 12.56 -1.12 10.60
C GLY A 483 11.74 -0.07 9.85
N MET A 484 12.35 1.08 9.56
CA MET A 484 11.76 2.17 8.76
C MET A 484 10.41 2.68 9.27
N PRO A 485 10.32 3.22 10.50
CA PRO A 485 9.09 3.73 11.06
C PRO A 485 8.56 4.94 10.26
N GLU A 486 7.24 5.15 10.30
CA GLU A 486 6.66 6.41 9.81
C GLU A 486 6.88 7.54 10.82
N LEU A 487 7.60 8.58 10.41
CA LEU A 487 8.02 9.69 11.27
C LEU A 487 6.90 10.74 11.43
N HIS A 488 5.78 10.34 12.02
CA HIS A 488 4.55 11.14 12.08
C HIS A 488 4.71 12.46 12.88
N LYS A 489 5.69 12.57 13.79
CA LYS A 489 5.88 13.77 14.62
C LYS A 489 6.51 14.95 13.88
N LEU A 490 7.03 14.74 12.66
CA LEU A 490 7.77 15.76 11.92
C LEU A 490 6.87 16.77 11.17
N MET A 491 5.79 16.30 10.56
CA MET A 491 5.01 17.13 9.64
C MET A 491 4.33 18.33 10.29
N PRO A 492 3.73 18.24 11.50
CA PRO A 492 3.13 19.41 12.15
C PRO A 492 4.12 20.57 12.42
N PRO A 493 5.25 20.39 13.12
CA PRO A 493 6.18 21.49 13.38
C PRO A 493 6.81 22.05 12.11
N LEU A 494 7.24 21.20 11.17
CA LEU A 494 7.80 21.68 9.89
C LEU A 494 6.77 22.45 9.05
N GLY A 495 5.50 22.06 9.12
CA GLY A 495 4.39 22.78 8.50
C GLY A 495 4.19 24.19 9.07
N VAL A 496 4.36 24.36 10.39
CA VAL A 496 4.31 25.68 11.05
C VAL A 496 5.46 26.57 10.59
N LEU A 497 6.67 26.05 10.45
CA LEU A 497 7.82 26.82 9.96
C LEU A 497 7.61 27.33 8.53
N LEU A 498 6.99 26.53 7.66
CA LEU A 498 6.59 26.98 6.32
C LEU A 498 5.53 28.09 6.36
N ASP A 499 4.57 28.02 7.28
CA ASP A 499 3.57 29.09 7.46
C ASP A 499 4.21 30.39 7.98
N ARG A 500 5.30 30.27 8.76
CA ARG A 500 6.18 31.38 9.14
C ARG A 500 7.09 31.87 8.01
N ARG A 501 6.95 31.33 6.79
CA ARG A 501 7.66 31.72 5.55
C ARG A 501 9.13 31.32 5.48
N PHE A 502 9.60 30.44 6.37
CA PHE A 502 10.93 29.84 6.24
C PHE A 502 10.97 28.84 5.08
N LYS A 503 12.16 28.64 4.50
CA LYS A 503 12.45 27.62 3.50
C LYS A 503 12.93 26.35 4.20
N ILE A 504 12.01 25.38 4.33
CA ILE A 504 12.22 24.13 5.05
C ILE A 504 12.08 22.95 4.11
N ALA A 505 13.03 22.02 4.16
CA ALA A 505 12.91 20.68 3.58
C ALA A 505 13.23 19.59 4.60
N LEU A 506 12.72 18.39 4.35
CA LEU A 506 13.08 17.18 5.09
C LEU A 506 13.90 16.24 4.20
N VAL A 507 14.97 15.67 4.74
CA VAL A 507 15.72 14.57 4.12
C VAL A 507 15.84 13.42 5.13
N THR A 508 15.42 12.22 4.76
CA THR A 508 15.50 11.05 5.64
C THR A 508 15.65 9.74 4.86
N ASP A 509 16.44 8.83 5.40
CA ASP A 509 16.50 7.42 4.96
C ASP A 509 15.28 6.61 5.42
N GLY A 510 14.47 7.17 6.32
CA GLY A 510 13.17 6.65 6.70
C GLY A 510 12.02 7.15 5.83
N ARG A 511 10.82 7.19 6.39
CA ARG A 511 9.60 7.54 5.67
C ARG A 511 8.66 8.40 6.50
N LEU A 512 7.72 9.03 5.79
CA LEU A 512 6.57 9.70 6.39
C LEU A 512 5.33 8.82 6.28
N SER A 513 4.27 9.21 6.97
CA SER A 513 2.96 8.69 6.61
C SER A 513 2.69 9.03 5.15
N GLY A 514 2.01 8.14 4.43
CA GLY A 514 1.63 8.35 3.02
C GLY A 514 0.90 9.67 2.73
N ALA A 515 0.48 10.35 3.79
CA ALA A 515 -0.07 11.67 3.84
C ALA A 515 1.00 12.79 3.86
N SER A 516 2.00 12.74 2.97
CA SER A 516 3.02 13.79 2.86
C SER A 516 2.36 15.12 2.45
N GLY A 517 2.47 16.13 3.32
CA GLY A 517 1.81 17.43 3.17
C GLY A 517 2.61 18.43 2.34
N LYS A 518 2.47 19.72 2.67
CA LYS A 518 3.09 20.85 1.98
C LYS A 518 4.62 20.99 2.13
N VAL A 519 5.24 20.14 2.95
CA VAL A 519 6.68 20.18 3.24
C VAL A 519 7.44 19.36 2.19
N PRO A 520 8.38 19.97 1.43
CA PRO A 520 9.21 19.22 0.50
C PRO A 520 10.06 18.21 1.25
N SER A 521 9.87 16.93 0.95
CA SER A 521 10.44 15.83 1.72
C SER A 521 11.07 14.80 0.79
N ALA A 522 12.40 14.68 0.84
CA ALA A 522 13.16 13.60 0.24
C ALA A 522 13.19 12.42 1.23
N ILE A 523 12.34 11.43 1.00
CA ILE A 523 12.20 10.25 1.86
C ILE A 523 12.78 9.02 1.16
N HIS A 524 12.99 7.96 1.94
CA HIS A 524 13.53 6.68 1.46
C HIS A 524 14.97 6.80 0.92
N VAL A 525 15.75 7.79 1.38
CA VAL A 525 17.12 8.00 0.91
C VAL A 525 17.91 6.69 1.01
N THR A 526 18.38 6.21 -0.14
CA THR A 526 19.06 4.93 -0.31
C THR A 526 20.37 5.14 -1.07
N PRO A 527 21.52 4.60 -0.63
CA PRO A 527 21.71 3.76 0.56
C PRO A 527 21.39 4.47 1.89
N GLU A 528 20.81 3.74 2.85
CA GLU A 528 20.50 4.30 4.18
C GLU A 528 21.81 4.65 4.94
N ALA A 529 21.70 5.53 5.94
CA ALA A 529 22.86 5.95 6.71
C ALA A 529 23.51 4.78 7.49
N TYR A 530 22.71 3.81 7.95
CA TYR A 530 23.22 2.63 8.68
C TYR A 530 24.10 1.72 7.81
N ASP A 531 23.81 1.63 6.51
CA ASP A 531 24.63 0.88 5.54
C ASP A 531 25.83 1.70 5.02
N GLY A 532 26.10 2.88 5.61
CA GLY A 532 27.22 3.75 5.22
C GLY A 532 26.92 4.67 4.04
N GLY A 533 25.65 4.89 3.70
CA GLY A 533 25.25 5.90 2.71
C GLY A 533 25.74 7.31 3.08
N LEU A 534 25.87 8.19 2.08
CA LEU A 534 26.45 9.53 2.27
C LEU A 534 25.69 10.37 3.31
N LEU A 535 24.41 10.06 3.55
CA LEU A 535 23.60 10.67 4.61
C LEU A 535 24.25 10.57 6.01
N ALA A 536 25.02 9.50 6.28
CA ALA A 536 25.74 9.32 7.53
C ALA A 536 26.93 10.29 7.71
N LYS A 537 27.37 10.97 6.66
CA LYS A 537 28.48 11.95 6.68
C LYS A 537 28.04 13.40 6.74
N VAL A 538 26.74 13.66 6.65
CA VAL A 538 26.17 15.02 6.77
C VAL A 538 26.41 15.54 8.19
N ARG A 539 26.75 16.82 8.28
CA ARG A 539 26.98 17.57 9.52
C ARG A 539 26.10 18.82 9.53
N ASP A 540 25.83 19.35 10.72
CA ASP A 540 25.14 20.63 10.85
C ASP A 540 25.86 21.73 10.08
N GLY A 541 25.09 22.54 9.35
CA GLY A 541 25.60 23.65 8.54
C GLY A 541 25.96 23.30 7.09
N ASP A 542 26.08 22.02 6.73
CA ASP A 542 26.33 21.64 5.34
C ASP A 542 25.18 22.10 4.44
N ILE A 543 25.48 22.65 3.26
CA ILE A 543 24.41 23.05 2.34
C ILE A 543 23.86 21.82 1.62
N ILE A 544 22.55 21.63 1.67
CA ILE A 544 21.84 20.59 0.92
C ILE A 544 20.87 21.24 -0.05
N ARG A 545 20.89 20.79 -1.30
CA ARG A 545 19.90 21.11 -2.33
C ARG A 545 18.93 19.95 -2.50
N VAL A 546 17.65 20.24 -2.27
CA VAL A 546 16.50 19.37 -2.55
C VAL A 546 15.69 20.01 -3.68
N ASN A 547 15.76 19.43 -4.88
CA ASN A 547 15.10 19.97 -6.06
C ASN A 547 14.06 18.99 -6.62
N GLY A 548 12.80 19.18 -6.23
CA GLY A 548 11.66 18.40 -6.71
C GLY A 548 11.27 18.67 -8.17
N GLN A 549 11.82 19.71 -8.81
CA GLN A 549 11.55 20.00 -10.22
C GLN A 549 12.49 19.21 -11.14
N THR A 550 13.80 19.28 -10.88
CA THR A 550 14.82 18.57 -11.68
C THR A 550 15.03 17.12 -11.22
N GLY A 551 14.68 16.80 -9.97
CA GLY A 551 15.01 15.52 -9.36
C GLY A 551 16.42 15.48 -8.75
N GLU A 552 17.02 16.63 -8.42
CA GLU A 552 18.35 16.68 -7.81
C GLU A 552 18.29 16.57 -6.27
N LEU A 553 19.14 15.72 -5.68
CA LEU A 553 19.38 15.67 -4.24
C LEU A 553 20.89 15.68 -3.97
N THR A 554 21.43 16.85 -3.63
CA THR A 554 22.88 17.10 -3.57
C THR A 554 23.28 17.68 -2.22
N LEU A 555 24.35 17.13 -1.63
CA LEU A 555 25.13 17.70 -0.55
C LEU A 555 26.27 18.53 -1.14
N LEU A 556 26.26 19.84 -0.93
CA LEU A 556 27.22 20.79 -1.50
C LEU A 556 28.45 20.91 -0.59
N VAL A 557 29.23 19.83 -0.55
CA VAL A 557 30.51 19.73 0.17
C VAL A 557 31.53 19.14 -0.78
N ASP A 558 32.76 19.67 -0.75
CA ASP A 558 33.84 19.19 -1.62
C ASP A 558 34.11 17.69 -1.43
N GLU A 559 34.36 16.98 -2.54
CA GLU A 559 34.59 15.53 -2.52
C GLU A 559 35.76 15.13 -1.62
N ALA A 560 36.83 15.93 -1.59
CA ALA A 560 37.99 15.69 -0.73
C ALA A 560 37.62 15.76 0.76
N GLU A 561 36.74 16.68 1.13
CA GLU A 561 36.25 16.79 2.50
C GLU A 561 35.35 15.58 2.85
N LEU A 562 34.41 15.23 1.97
CA LEU A 562 33.53 14.07 2.16
C LEU A 562 34.31 12.75 2.26
N ALA A 563 35.39 12.61 1.49
CA ALA A 563 36.29 11.46 1.57
C ALA A 563 37.00 11.37 2.92
N ALA A 564 37.40 12.51 3.51
CA ALA A 564 38.04 12.57 4.82
C ALA A 564 37.07 12.34 5.99
N ARG A 565 35.77 12.62 5.81
CA ARG A 565 34.74 12.41 6.84
C ARG A 565 34.50 10.92 7.09
N GLN A 566 34.49 10.54 8.35
CA GLN A 566 33.98 9.24 8.80
C GLN A 566 32.45 9.29 8.94
N PRO A 567 31.73 8.25 8.50
CA PRO A 567 30.29 8.12 8.77
C PRO A 567 30.01 8.15 10.28
N HIS A 568 28.92 8.81 10.68
CA HIS A 568 28.41 8.69 12.04
C HIS A 568 27.90 7.26 12.29
N ILE A 569 28.22 6.70 13.45
CA ILE A 569 27.76 5.39 13.88
C ILE A 569 26.80 5.61 15.07
N PRO A 570 25.49 5.33 14.91
CA PRO A 570 24.51 5.56 15.96
C PRO A 570 24.53 4.42 16.99
N ASP A 571 24.13 4.72 18.23
CA ASP A 571 23.71 3.69 19.18
C ASP A 571 22.23 3.35 18.94
N LEU A 572 21.98 2.20 18.32
CA LEU A 572 20.63 1.70 18.03
C LEU A 572 20.16 0.63 19.02
N SER A 573 20.87 0.43 20.14
CA SER A 573 20.53 -0.61 21.13
C SER A 573 19.07 -0.53 21.60
N ALA A 574 18.54 0.68 21.82
CA ALA A 574 17.15 0.92 22.19
C ALA A 574 16.15 0.48 21.10
N SER A 575 16.48 0.63 19.81
CA SER A 575 15.66 0.17 18.68
C SER A 575 15.81 -1.32 18.38
N ARG A 576 16.60 -2.06 19.17
CA ARG A 576 16.78 -3.53 19.02
C ARG A 576 15.94 -4.35 20.01
N VAL A 577 15.47 -3.76 21.11
CA VAL A 577 14.77 -4.46 22.19
C VAL A 577 13.51 -3.74 22.65
N GLY A 578 12.56 -4.47 23.23
CA GLY A 578 11.31 -3.91 23.78
C GLY A 578 10.19 -3.90 22.74
N THR A 579 8.95 -4.04 23.21
CA THR A 579 7.76 -4.24 22.36
C THR A 579 7.93 -5.42 21.37
N GLY A 580 8.77 -6.41 21.72
CA GLY A 580 9.06 -7.58 20.90
C GLY A 580 10.08 -7.35 19.77
N ARG A 581 10.73 -6.19 19.67
CA ARG A 581 11.70 -5.85 18.60
C ARG A 581 12.87 -6.83 18.47
N GLU A 582 13.22 -7.50 19.56
CA GLU A 582 14.26 -8.53 19.63
C GLU A 582 13.94 -9.76 18.74
N LEU A 583 12.66 -10.07 18.54
CA LEU A 583 12.22 -11.18 17.68
C LEU A 583 12.47 -10.92 16.19
N PHE A 584 12.65 -9.65 15.82
CA PHE A 584 12.74 -9.21 14.43
C PHE A 584 14.17 -8.93 13.97
N GLY A 585 15.18 -9.09 14.84
CA GLY A 585 16.58 -8.81 14.50
C GLY A 585 17.03 -9.51 13.22
N ALA A 586 16.73 -10.81 13.09
CA ALA A 586 17.11 -11.59 11.91
C ALA A 586 16.44 -11.09 10.61
N LEU A 587 15.20 -10.60 10.68
CA LEU A 587 14.49 -10.05 9.52
C LEU A 587 15.01 -8.65 9.17
N ARG A 588 15.19 -7.79 10.19
CA ARG A 588 15.62 -6.39 10.05
C ARG A 588 16.97 -6.30 9.33
N GLU A 589 17.95 -7.09 9.73
CA GLU A 589 19.29 -7.11 9.11
C GLU A 589 19.30 -7.63 7.65
N LYS A 590 18.20 -8.25 7.21
CA LYS A 590 18.03 -8.78 5.85
C LYS A 590 17.13 -7.93 4.97
N LEU A 591 16.58 -6.83 5.47
CA LEU A 591 15.81 -5.92 4.64
C LEU A 591 16.73 -5.32 3.56
N SER A 592 16.25 -5.34 2.32
CA SER A 592 16.85 -4.63 1.19
C SER A 592 16.64 -3.12 1.31
N GLY A 593 17.28 -2.33 0.43
CA GLY A 593 17.05 -0.89 0.37
C GLY A 593 15.62 -0.53 -0.01
N ALA A 594 15.21 0.72 0.23
CA ALA A 594 13.83 1.15 0.00
C ALA A 594 13.42 1.05 -1.48
N GLU A 595 14.27 1.44 -2.44
CA GLU A 595 13.98 1.25 -3.88
C GLU A 595 13.81 -0.22 -4.27
N GLN A 596 14.44 -1.12 -3.52
CA GLN A 596 14.30 -2.56 -3.69
C GLN A 596 13.08 -3.09 -2.94
N GLY A 597 12.17 -2.25 -2.48
CA GLY A 597 10.93 -2.64 -1.80
C GLY A 597 11.09 -2.94 -0.31
N ALA A 598 12.29 -2.75 0.27
CA ALA A 598 12.59 -3.02 1.67
C ALA A 598 12.01 -4.37 2.14
N THR A 599 12.35 -5.44 1.42
CA THR A 599 11.92 -6.82 1.71
C THR A 599 13.13 -7.67 2.11
N CYS A 600 12.90 -8.63 3.01
CA CYS A 600 13.87 -9.65 3.37
C CYS A 600 13.60 -11.00 2.67
N ILE A 601 12.48 -11.12 1.96
CA ILE A 601 12.10 -12.32 1.22
C ILE A 601 12.78 -12.31 -0.15
N THR A 602 13.41 -13.43 -0.50
CA THR A 602 13.98 -13.67 -1.83
C THR A 602 12.98 -14.53 -2.63
N PHE A 603 12.55 -14.05 -3.80
CA PHE A 603 11.42 -14.61 -4.56
C PHE A 603 11.82 -15.50 -5.73
#